data_AF-A0A857MNJ6-F1
#
_entry.id   AF-A0A857MNJ6-F1
#
_cell.length_a   1.000
_cell.length_b   1.000
_cell.length_c   1.000
_cell.angle_alpha   90.00
_cell.angle_beta   90.00
_cell.angle_gamma   90.00
#
_symmetry.space_group_name_H-M   'P 1'
#
loop_
_entity.id
_entity.type
_entity.pdbx_description
1 polymer ?
#
loop_
_entity_poly.entity_id
_entity_poly.type
_entity_poly.pdbx_seq_one_letter_code
_entity_poly.pdbx_strand_id
1 'polypeptide(L)'
;METVTSIEQQLVKINKDLPKLPKGLTKWLAEYAWLLTLIGVVLSVLTLLAFVPLLLTVFGVLSVANLSLGLAGYPNTYGSDALGWFSIIVSIVSSLIVLYLEATAITPLKAKQYRGWQLLFCASLISLALTIVSDIITMQVGSIIMSLVFSAIGFYILFQLRPYFASAETKTADKKPAFKASKTAIK
;
A
#
# COMPACT_ATOMS: atom_id res chain seq x y z
N MET A 1 16.77 0.15 5.77
CA MET A 1 15.98 -0.81 6.58
C MET A 1 15.83 -0.31 8.02
N GLU A 2 16.89 0.17 8.67
CA GLU A 2 16.84 0.64 10.08
C GLU A 2 15.77 1.72 10.35
N THR A 3 15.60 2.69 9.44
CA THR A 3 14.59 3.74 9.57
C THR A 3 13.16 3.21 9.54
N VAL A 4 12.87 2.31 8.59
CA VAL A 4 11.55 1.65 8.47
C VAL A 4 11.25 0.83 9.72
N THR A 5 12.24 0.11 10.26
CA THR A 5 12.09 -0.67 11.49
C THR A 5 11.86 0.23 12.71
N SER A 6 12.51 1.40 12.79
CA SER A 6 12.27 2.38 13.86
C SER A 6 10.84 2.92 13.82
N ILE A 7 10.34 3.28 12.63
CA ILE A 7 8.96 3.74 12.45
C ILE A 7 7.97 2.62 12.82
N GLU A 8 8.24 1.39 12.40
CA GLU A 8 7.43 0.22 12.78
C GLU A 8 7.32 0.10 14.31
N GLN A 9 8.43 0.24 15.04
CA GLN A 9 8.42 0.15 16.50
C GLN A 9 7.63 1.26 17.17
N GLN A 10 7.71 2.50 16.66
CA GLN A 10 6.92 3.63 17.17
C GLN A 10 5.43 3.39 16.96
N LEU A 11 5.03 2.94 15.77
CA LEU A 11 3.63 2.65 15.46
C LEU A 11 3.12 1.44 16.24
N VAL A 12 3.95 0.42 16.50
CA VAL A 12 3.60 -0.68 17.40
C VAL A 12 3.35 -0.19 18.82
N LYS A 13 4.16 0.75 19.33
CA LYS A 13 3.94 1.34 20.67
C LYS A 13 2.60 2.07 20.73
N ILE A 14 2.34 2.96 19.77
CA ILE A 14 1.08 3.71 19.69
C ILE A 14 -0.12 2.75 19.57
N ASN A 15 -0.02 1.72 18.73
CA ASN A 15 -1.11 0.78 18.51
C ASN A 15 -1.41 -0.13 19.71
N LYS A 16 -0.48 -0.29 20.67
CA LYS A 16 -0.75 -1.05 21.90
C LYS A 16 -1.76 -0.33 22.80
N ASP A 17 -1.77 0.99 22.76
CA ASP A 17 -2.63 1.84 23.58
C ASP A 17 -4.00 2.09 22.91
N LEU A 18 -4.13 1.74 21.63
CA LEU A 18 -5.38 1.88 20.89
C LEU A 18 -6.35 0.71 21.16
N PRO A 19 -7.67 0.94 21.06
CA PRO A 19 -8.67 -0.12 21.22
C PRO A 19 -8.39 -1.28 20.28
N LYS A 20 -8.49 -2.52 20.74
CA LYS A 20 -8.32 -3.70 19.87
C LYS A 20 -9.62 -4.01 19.16
N LEU A 21 -9.55 -4.31 17.87
CA LEU A 21 -10.70 -4.77 17.10
C LEU A 21 -11.12 -6.17 17.62
N PRO A 22 -12.42 -6.51 17.52
CA PRO A 22 -12.90 -7.82 17.94
C PRO A 22 -12.18 -8.93 17.16
N LYS A 23 -11.76 -10.00 17.86
CA LYS A 23 -10.94 -11.09 17.31
C LYS A 23 -11.51 -11.74 16.04
N GLY A 24 -12.83 -11.76 15.91
CA GLY A 24 -13.52 -12.25 14.71
C GLY A 24 -13.26 -11.37 13.48
N LEU A 25 -13.32 -10.06 13.67
CA LEU A 25 -13.08 -9.08 12.62
C LEU A 25 -11.61 -9.08 12.20
N THR A 26 -10.66 -9.07 13.13
CA THR A 26 -9.23 -9.12 12.81
C THR A 26 -8.86 -10.40 12.06
N LYS A 27 -9.44 -11.55 12.44
CA LYS A 27 -9.22 -12.82 11.74
C LYS A 27 -9.82 -12.78 10.33
N TRP A 28 -11.03 -12.25 10.17
CA TRP A 28 -11.68 -12.10 8.86
C TRP A 28 -10.86 -11.17 7.96
N LEU A 29 -10.44 -10.00 8.45
CA LEU A 29 -9.60 -9.07 7.70
C LEU A 29 -8.25 -9.70 7.34
N ALA A 30 -7.64 -10.51 8.23
CA ALA A 30 -6.37 -11.18 7.92
C ALA A 30 -6.54 -12.26 6.84
N GLU A 31 -7.65 -13.01 6.86
CA GLU A 31 -7.97 -14.02 5.85
C GLU A 31 -8.22 -13.40 4.47
N TYR A 32 -8.91 -12.25 4.45
CA TYR A 32 -9.26 -11.51 3.24
C TYR A 32 -8.32 -10.33 2.94
N ALA A 33 -7.19 -10.21 3.62
CA ALA A 33 -6.26 -9.09 3.43
C ALA A 33 -5.74 -9.03 1.99
N TRP A 34 -5.54 -10.19 1.36
CA TRP A 34 -5.12 -10.28 -0.04
C TRP A 34 -6.22 -9.77 -1.00
N LEU A 35 -7.50 -9.98 -0.68
CA LEU A 35 -8.62 -9.42 -1.45
C LEU A 35 -8.71 -7.91 -1.26
N LEU A 36 -8.58 -7.43 -0.02
CA LEU A 36 -8.56 -5.98 0.25
C LEU A 36 -7.42 -5.29 -0.51
N THR A 37 -6.25 -5.92 -0.53
CA THR A 37 -5.10 -5.44 -1.32
C THR A 37 -5.40 -5.48 -2.81
N LEU A 38 -6.04 -6.54 -3.32
CA LEU A 38 -6.43 -6.66 -4.72
C LEU A 38 -7.44 -5.55 -5.11
N ILE A 39 -8.40 -5.24 -4.25
CA ILE A 39 -9.32 -4.11 -4.45
C ILE A 39 -8.53 -2.80 -4.50
N GLY A 40 -7.56 -2.59 -3.60
CA GLY A 40 -6.65 -1.45 -3.64
C GLY A 40 -5.91 -1.34 -4.96
N VAL A 41 -5.32 -2.43 -5.45
CA VAL A 41 -4.64 -2.51 -6.75
C VAL A 41 -5.60 -2.15 -7.90
N VAL A 42 -6.83 -2.67 -7.91
CA VAL A 42 -7.83 -2.35 -8.94
C VAL A 42 -8.19 -0.87 -8.92
N LEU A 43 -8.42 -0.29 -7.74
CA LEU A 43 -8.68 1.14 -7.59
C LEU A 43 -7.49 1.98 -8.07
N SER A 44 -6.27 1.59 -7.71
CA SER A 44 -5.04 2.22 -8.19
C SER A 44 -4.94 2.18 -9.72
N VAL A 45 -5.27 1.05 -10.36
CA VAL A 45 -5.33 0.97 -11.83
C VAL A 45 -6.41 1.89 -12.42
N LEU A 46 -7.60 1.96 -11.80
CA LEU A 46 -8.66 2.86 -12.26
C LEU A 46 -8.25 4.33 -12.16
N THR A 47 -7.57 4.73 -11.07
CA THR A 47 -7.03 6.10 -10.96
C THR A 47 -5.99 6.38 -12.03
N LEU A 48 -5.12 5.42 -12.35
CA LEU A 48 -4.17 5.57 -13.47
C LEU A 48 -4.88 5.72 -14.82
N LEU A 49 -5.97 4.97 -15.05
CA LEU A 49 -6.77 5.10 -16.27
C LEU A 49 -7.45 6.47 -16.38
N ALA A 50 -7.77 7.11 -15.26
CA ALA A 50 -8.32 8.48 -15.27
C ALA A 50 -7.34 9.52 -15.85
N PHE A 51 -6.03 9.24 -15.90
CA PHE A 51 -5.05 10.11 -16.57
C PHE A 51 -4.98 9.92 -18.10
N VAL A 52 -5.58 8.86 -18.66
CA VAL A 52 -5.50 8.55 -20.10
C VAL A 52 -6.12 9.65 -20.99
N PRO A 53 -7.32 10.20 -20.68
CA PRO A 53 -7.90 11.29 -21.47
C PRO A 53 -6.99 12.52 -21.51
N LEU A 54 -6.26 12.79 -20.43
CA LEU A 54 -5.31 13.90 -20.33
C LEU A 54 -4.07 13.69 -21.20
N LEU A 55 -3.55 12.46 -21.29
CA LEU A 55 -2.45 12.18 -22.22
C LEU A 55 -2.89 12.36 -23.68
N LEU A 56 -4.14 12.03 -24.00
CA LEU A 56 -4.71 12.23 -25.34
C LEU A 56 -4.90 13.71 -25.71
N THR A 57 -5.06 14.61 -24.73
CA THR A 57 -5.16 16.05 -25.01
C THR A 57 -3.83 16.66 -25.45
N VAL A 58 -2.69 16.11 -25.02
CA VAL A 58 -1.36 16.48 -25.53
C VAL A 58 -1.27 16.27 -27.06
N PHE A 59 -1.94 15.23 -27.55
CA PHE A 59 -1.97 14.89 -28.96
C PHE A 59 -3.11 15.59 -29.73
N GLY A 60 -3.83 16.53 -29.10
CA GLY A 60 -4.91 17.29 -29.73
C GLY A 60 -6.18 16.48 -30.04
N VAL A 61 -6.33 15.29 -29.45
CA VAL A 61 -7.41 14.34 -29.81
C VAL A 61 -8.71 14.61 -29.05
N LEU A 62 -8.66 15.28 -27.88
CA LEU A 62 -9.83 15.55 -27.03
C LEU A 62 -9.67 16.86 -26.23
N SER A 63 -10.76 17.59 -25.99
CA SER A 63 -10.81 18.80 -25.14
C SER A 63 -11.39 18.55 -23.73
N VAL A 64 -11.44 17.28 -23.30
CA VAL A 64 -12.15 16.81 -22.09
C VAL A 64 -11.24 16.68 -20.84
N ALA A 65 -9.97 17.11 -20.92
CA ALA A 65 -8.95 16.93 -19.86
C ALA A 65 -9.37 17.40 -18.46
N ASN A 66 -10.12 18.50 -18.39
CA ASN A 66 -10.46 19.13 -17.12
C ASN A 66 -11.44 18.29 -16.28
N LEU A 67 -12.33 17.51 -16.92
CA LEU A 67 -13.26 16.62 -16.21
C LEU A 67 -12.52 15.41 -15.61
N SER A 68 -11.53 14.86 -16.34
CA SER A 68 -10.75 13.69 -15.91
C SER A 68 -9.86 13.96 -14.69
N LEU A 69 -9.31 15.17 -14.58
CA LEU A 69 -8.49 15.57 -13.44
C LEU A 69 -9.30 15.65 -12.15
N GLY A 70 -10.49 16.24 -12.21
CA GLY A 70 -11.41 16.28 -11.07
C GLY A 70 -11.78 14.89 -10.55
N LEU A 71 -11.96 13.91 -11.45
CA LEU A 71 -12.24 12.52 -11.08
C LEU A 71 -11.02 11.80 -10.47
N ALA A 72 -9.80 12.18 -10.86
CA ALA A 72 -8.56 11.68 -10.29
C ALA A 72 -8.15 12.41 -8.99
N GLY A 73 -8.94 13.38 -8.52
CA GLY A 73 -8.67 14.16 -7.31
C GLY A 73 -7.72 15.35 -7.51
N TYR A 74 -7.45 15.74 -8.75
CA TYR A 74 -6.58 16.87 -9.09
C TYR A 74 -7.38 18.13 -9.42
N PRO A 75 -6.94 19.32 -8.95
CA PRO A 75 -7.55 20.59 -9.32
C PRO A 75 -7.57 20.83 -10.84
N ASN A 76 -8.55 21.59 -11.30
CA ASN A 76 -8.77 21.91 -12.73
C ASN A 76 -7.69 22.82 -13.36
N THR A 77 -6.65 23.17 -12.61
CA THR A 77 -5.52 24.01 -13.06
C THR A 77 -4.32 23.21 -13.56
N TYR A 78 -4.34 21.88 -13.43
CA TYR A 78 -3.22 21.01 -13.81
C TYR A 78 -3.30 20.75 -15.30
N GLY A 79 -2.26 21.12 -16.06
CA GLY A 79 -2.15 20.80 -17.50
C GLY A 79 -2.18 22.00 -18.45
N SER A 80 -2.35 23.24 -17.94
CA SER A 80 -2.20 24.46 -18.75
C SER A 80 -0.78 25.03 -18.78
N ASP A 81 0.11 24.59 -17.89
CA ASP A 81 1.48 25.08 -17.74
C ASP A 81 2.51 23.95 -17.51
N ALA A 82 3.80 24.26 -17.68
CA ALA A 82 4.88 23.27 -17.56
C ALA A 82 4.98 22.64 -16.16
N LEU A 83 4.60 23.37 -15.11
CA LEU A 83 4.59 22.88 -13.74
C LEU A 83 3.44 21.89 -13.50
N GLY A 84 2.26 22.11 -14.08
CA GLY A 84 1.15 21.16 -14.05
C GLY A 84 1.51 19.82 -14.69
N TRP A 85 2.17 19.84 -15.86
CA TRP A 85 2.64 18.62 -16.53
C TRP A 85 3.69 17.86 -15.71
N PHE A 86 4.63 18.58 -15.10
CA PHE A 86 5.61 17.97 -14.20
C PHE A 86 4.93 17.28 -13.01
N SER A 87 3.96 17.94 -12.37
CA SER A 87 3.21 17.34 -11.25
C SER A 87 2.47 16.08 -11.66
N ILE A 88 1.83 16.06 -12.83
CA ILE A 88 1.10 14.88 -13.34
C ILE A 88 2.05 13.69 -13.56
N ILE A 89 3.22 13.93 -14.18
CA ILE A 89 4.21 12.88 -14.41
C ILE A 89 4.70 12.30 -13.09
N VAL A 90 5.04 13.15 -12.11
CA VAL A 90 5.47 12.71 -10.78
C VAL A 90 4.38 11.87 -10.11
N SER A 91 3.11 12.28 -10.21
CA SER A 91 1.97 11.53 -9.68
C SER A 91 1.80 10.16 -10.32
N ILE A 92 1.88 10.06 -11.66
CA ILE A 92 1.78 8.79 -12.38
C ILE A 92 2.91 7.84 -11.95
N VAL A 93 4.15 8.33 -11.91
CA VAL A 93 5.31 7.53 -11.51
C VAL A 93 5.17 7.06 -10.06
N SER A 94 4.72 7.94 -9.17
CA SER A 94 4.46 7.63 -7.76
C SER A 94 3.42 6.52 -7.60
N SER A 95 2.29 6.64 -8.29
CA SER A 95 1.22 5.63 -8.28
C SER A 95 1.68 4.29 -8.85
N LEU A 96 2.52 4.28 -9.89
CA LEU A 96 3.08 3.05 -10.44
C LEU A 96 4.01 2.33 -9.46
N ILE A 97 4.84 3.08 -8.70
CA ILE A 97 5.72 2.50 -7.68
C ILE A 97 4.88 1.83 -6.58
N VAL A 98 3.86 2.53 -6.07
CA VAL A 98 2.97 2.00 -5.02
C VAL A 98 2.21 0.78 -5.54
N LEU A 99 1.63 0.86 -6.74
CA LEU A 99 0.92 -0.25 -7.39
C LEU A 99 1.80 -1.50 -7.52
N TYR A 100 3.07 -1.34 -7.90
CA TYR A 100 4.01 -2.45 -8.01
C TYR A 100 4.25 -3.12 -6.65
N LEU A 101 4.43 -2.34 -5.59
CA LEU A 101 4.62 -2.87 -4.23
C LEU A 101 3.36 -3.57 -3.71
N GLU A 102 2.17 -3.02 -3.96
CA GLU A 102 0.91 -3.64 -3.57
C GLU A 102 0.66 -4.95 -4.34
N ALA A 103 0.89 -4.96 -5.65
CA ALA A 103 0.74 -6.15 -6.49
C ALA A 103 1.71 -7.27 -6.07
N THR A 104 2.96 -6.92 -5.78
CA THR A 104 3.96 -7.89 -5.30
C THR A 104 3.68 -8.37 -3.88
N ALA A 105 2.91 -7.62 -3.08
CA ALA A 105 2.46 -8.04 -1.76
C ALA A 105 1.35 -9.10 -1.81
N ILE A 106 0.51 -9.16 -2.86
CA ILE A 106 -0.64 -10.08 -2.95
C ILE A 106 -0.21 -11.56 -2.78
N THR A 107 0.82 -11.99 -3.48
CA THR A 107 1.31 -13.38 -3.45
C THR A 107 1.75 -13.81 -2.03
N PRO A 108 2.66 -13.09 -1.34
CA PRO A 108 3.03 -13.44 0.03
C PRO A 108 1.88 -13.22 1.04
N LEU A 109 0.95 -12.28 0.80
CA LEU A 109 -0.25 -12.14 1.64
C LEU A 109 -1.15 -13.37 1.58
N LYS A 110 -1.38 -13.92 0.37
CA LYS A 110 -2.16 -15.15 0.17
C LYS A 110 -1.50 -16.34 0.88
N ALA A 111 -0.17 -16.36 0.91
CA ALA A 111 0.62 -17.34 1.67
C ALA A 111 0.71 -17.05 3.17
N LYS A 112 0.04 -15.98 3.66
CA LYS A 112 0.08 -15.49 5.04
C LYS A 112 1.50 -15.20 5.56
N GLN A 113 2.44 -14.85 4.69
CA GLN A 113 3.82 -14.58 5.06
C GLN A 113 3.98 -13.18 5.67
N TYR A 114 4.90 -13.03 6.61
CA TYR A 114 5.21 -11.74 7.21
C TYR A 114 5.75 -10.76 6.17
N ARG A 115 6.52 -11.26 5.19
CA ARG A 115 7.01 -10.49 4.05
C ARG A 115 5.90 -9.74 3.30
N GLY A 116 4.70 -10.33 3.18
CA GLY A 116 3.58 -9.67 2.53
C GLY A 116 3.09 -8.44 3.29
N TRP A 117 2.95 -8.59 4.61
CA TRP A 117 2.60 -7.49 5.50
C TRP A 117 3.65 -6.37 5.48
N GLN A 118 4.94 -6.73 5.45
CA GLN A 118 6.04 -5.75 5.35
C GLN A 118 5.98 -4.96 4.04
N LEU A 119 5.66 -5.60 2.92
CA LEU A 119 5.51 -4.93 1.62
C LEU A 119 4.34 -3.94 1.64
N LEU A 120 3.20 -4.31 2.23
CA LEU A 120 2.08 -3.38 2.40
C LEU A 120 2.41 -2.21 3.32
N PHE A 121 3.13 -2.47 4.41
CA PHE A 121 3.60 -1.40 5.29
C PHE A 121 4.53 -0.44 4.54
N CYS A 122 5.46 -0.97 3.74
CA CYS A 122 6.34 -0.16 2.92
C CYS A 122 5.57 0.65 1.86
N ALA A 123 4.62 0.02 1.16
CA ALA A 123 3.78 0.66 0.15
C ALA A 123 2.95 1.81 0.74
N SER A 124 2.32 1.59 1.88
CA SER A 124 1.52 2.62 2.58
C SER A 124 2.36 3.78 3.11
N LEU A 125 3.58 3.51 3.58
CA LEU A 125 4.51 4.54 4.05
C LEU A 125 5.05 5.39 2.89
N ILE A 126 5.42 4.75 1.77
CA ILE A 126 5.83 5.44 0.54
C ILE A 126 4.67 6.26 -0.03
N SER A 127 3.46 5.67 -0.08
CA SER A 127 2.26 6.36 -0.54
C SER A 127 1.99 7.62 0.28
N LEU A 128 1.99 7.52 1.61
CA LEU A 128 1.81 8.68 2.49
C LEU A 128 2.89 9.75 2.26
N ALA A 129 4.15 9.36 2.16
CA ALA A 129 5.25 10.30 1.94
C ALA A 129 5.10 11.04 0.61
N LEU A 130 4.75 10.33 -0.47
CA LEU A 130 4.54 10.91 -1.80
C LEU A 130 3.31 11.82 -1.83
N THR A 131 2.22 11.43 -1.17
CA THR A 131 1.02 12.28 -1.03
C THR A 131 1.35 13.56 -0.28
N ILE A 132 2.05 13.50 0.86
CA ILE A 132 2.42 14.71 1.62
C ILE A 132 3.32 15.63 0.78
N VAL A 133 4.30 15.09 0.08
CA VAL A 133 5.18 15.88 -0.80
C VAL A 133 4.36 16.57 -1.90
N SER A 134 3.43 15.84 -2.52
CA SER A 134 2.53 16.40 -3.54
C SER A 134 1.63 17.50 -2.97
N ASP A 135 1.01 17.28 -1.81
CA ASP A 135 0.14 18.24 -1.15
C ASP A 135 0.89 19.54 -0.75
N ILE A 136 2.16 19.42 -0.34
CA ILE A 136 3.02 20.59 -0.04
C ILE A 136 3.34 21.39 -1.30
N ILE A 137 3.75 20.73 -2.38
CA ILE A 137 4.07 21.39 -3.67
C ILE A 137 2.85 22.14 -4.21
N THR A 138 1.66 21.59 -3.96
CA THR A 138 0.40 22.09 -4.49
C THR A 138 -0.33 23.03 -3.52
N MET A 139 0.28 23.31 -2.36
CA MET A 139 -0.24 24.16 -1.28
C MET A 139 -1.62 23.73 -0.75
N GLN A 140 -1.92 22.44 -0.80
CA GLN A 140 -3.19 21.87 -0.34
C GLN A 140 -3.12 21.42 1.12
N VAL A 141 -3.00 22.38 2.05
CA VAL A 141 -2.84 22.07 3.48
C VAL A 141 -4.03 21.26 4.05
N GLY A 142 -5.24 21.49 3.55
CA GLY A 142 -6.42 20.71 3.94
C GLY A 142 -6.34 19.24 3.55
N SER A 143 -5.76 18.93 2.38
CA SER A 143 -5.54 17.56 1.90
C SER A 143 -4.54 16.82 2.78
N ILE A 144 -3.50 17.49 3.28
CA ILE A 144 -2.49 16.89 4.19
C ILE A 144 -3.15 16.30 5.43
N ILE A 145 -4.06 17.04 6.06
CA ILE A 145 -4.74 16.59 7.29
C ILE A 145 -5.58 15.35 6.98
N MET A 146 -6.35 15.37 5.88
CA MET A 146 -7.16 14.22 5.48
C MET A 146 -6.31 13.00 5.16
N SER A 147 -5.22 13.18 4.41
CA SER A 147 -4.25 12.13 4.07
C SER A 147 -3.64 11.50 5.31
N LEU A 148 -3.25 12.31 6.31
CA LEU A 148 -2.75 11.83 7.59
C LEU A 148 -3.79 11.03 8.37
N VAL A 149 -5.04 11.50 8.43
CA VAL A 149 -6.12 10.79 9.14
C VAL A 149 -6.43 9.46 8.49
N PHE A 150 -6.62 9.41 7.17
CA PHE A 150 -6.89 8.16 6.45
C PHE A 150 -5.72 7.18 6.54
N SER A 151 -4.49 7.69 6.43
CA SER A 151 -3.29 6.86 6.58
C SER A 151 -3.15 6.32 8.01
N ALA A 152 -3.44 7.13 9.04
CA ALA A 152 -3.44 6.69 10.43
C ALA A 152 -4.45 5.56 10.67
N ILE A 153 -5.66 5.66 10.10
CA ILE A 153 -6.68 4.59 10.16
C ILE A 153 -6.18 3.34 9.44
N GLY A 154 -5.59 3.49 8.25
CA GLY A 154 -5.02 2.40 7.48
C GLY A 154 -3.90 1.67 8.23
N PHE A 155 -2.96 2.44 8.82
CA PHE A 155 -1.90 1.90 9.66
C PHE A 155 -2.45 1.19 10.89
N TYR A 156 -3.41 1.79 11.58
CA TYR A 156 -4.06 1.15 12.73
C TYR A 156 -4.60 -0.24 12.38
N ILE A 157 -5.37 -0.36 11.30
CA ILE A 157 -5.89 -1.65 10.82
C ILE A 157 -4.72 -2.59 10.48
N LEU A 158 -3.72 -2.11 9.74
CA LEU A 158 -2.56 -2.90 9.30
C LEU A 158 -1.77 -3.47 10.49
N PHE A 159 -1.53 -2.68 11.54
CA PHE A 159 -0.82 -3.15 12.74
C PHE A 159 -1.64 -4.15 13.57
N GLN A 160 -2.97 -4.10 13.52
CA GLN A 160 -3.80 -5.14 14.13
C GLN A 160 -3.74 -6.48 13.40
N LEU A 161 -3.47 -6.46 12.10
CA LEU A 161 -3.32 -7.68 11.30
C LEU A 161 -1.93 -8.31 11.41
N ARG A 162 -0.92 -7.52 11.78
CA ARG A 162 0.49 -7.96 11.93
C ARG A 162 0.67 -9.32 12.64
N PRO A 163 0.01 -9.62 13.77
CA PRO A 163 0.21 -10.89 14.48
C PRO A 163 -0.18 -12.12 13.64
N TYR A 164 -1.17 -11.99 12.74
CA TYR A 164 -1.64 -13.11 11.91
C TYR A 164 -0.64 -13.49 10.82
N PHE A 165 0.16 -12.55 10.36
CA PHE A 165 1.21 -12.77 9.35
C PHE A 165 2.55 -13.14 9.99
N ALA A 166 2.89 -12.53 11.14
CA ALA A 166 4.10 -12.86 11.88
C ALA A 166 4.10 -14.29 12.45
N SER A 167 2.95 -14.82 12.89
CA SER A 167 2.85 -16.19 13.44
C SER A 167 2.78 -17.30 12.40
N ALA A 168 2.52 -16.98 11.13
CA ALA A 168 2.43 -17.99 10.07
C ALA A 168 3.82 -18.44 9.55
N GLU A 169 4.84 -17.59 9.65
CA GLU A 169 6.23 -17.99 9.35
C GLU A 169 6.73 -19.07 10.30
N THR A 170 6.35 -19.01 11.58
CA THR A 170 6.68 -20.07 12.57
C THR A 170 5.98 -21.40 12.31
N LYS A 171 4.81 -21.43 11.65
CA LYS A 171 4.09 -22.70 11.37
C LYS A 171 4.64 -23.48 10.18
N THR A 172 5.41 -22.84 9.30
CA THR A 172 5.95 -23.48 8.09
C THR A 172 7.33 -24.09 8.35
N ALA A 173 8.07 -23.60 9.35
CA ALA A 173 9.36 -24.13 9.75
C ALA A 173 9.31 -25.53 10.42
N ASP A 174 8.14 -25.93 10.93
CA ASP A 174 7.95 -27.19 11.68
C ASP A 174 7.55 -28.38 10.78
N LYS A 175 7.50 -28.20 9.46
CA LYS A 175 7.26 -29.27 8.47
C LYS A 175 8.52 -29.67 7.71
N LYS A 176 9.68 -29.68 8.37
CA LYS A 176 10.85 -30.40 7.84
C LYS A 176 10.67 -31.88 8.22
N PRO A 177 10.47 -32.81 7.28
CA PRO A 177 10.37 -34.22 7.64
C PRO A 177 11.69 -34.62 8.30
N ALA A 178 11.62 -35.05 9.56
CA ALA A 178 12.72 -35.68 10.25
C ALA A 178 13.15 -36.88 9.40
N PHE A 179 14.27 -36.73 8.69
CA PHE A 179 14.95 -37.83 8.02
C PHE A 179 15.31 -38.83 9.12
N LYS A 180 14.49 -39.87 9.27
CA LYS A 180 14.81 -41.02 10.12
C LYS A 180 16.04 -41.69 9.51
N ALA A 181 17.19 -41.45 10.11
CA ALA A 181 18.40 -42.19 9.80
C ALA A 181 18.13 -43.68 10.10
N SER A 182 17.95 -44.47 9.04
CA SER A 182 17.96 -45.92 9.11
C SER A 182 19.35 -46.36 9.57
N LYS A 183 19.46 -46.83 10.81
CA LYS A 183 20.62 -47.59 11.28
C LYS A 183 20.64 -48.92 10.53
N THR A 184 21.36 -48.97 9.41
CA THR A 184 21.74 -50.24 8.80
C THR A 184 22.99 -50.73 9.53
N ALA A 185 22.79 -51.74 10.38
CA ALA A 185 23.84 -52.52 10.98
C ALA A 185 24.65 -53.21 9.88
N ILE A 186 25.98 -53.10 9.97
CA ILE A 186 26.89 -54.02 9.28
C ILE A 186 27.74 -54.64 10.39
N LYS A 187 27.60 -55.95 10.54
CA LYS A 187 28.43 -56.83 11.36
C LYS A 187 29.11 -57.79 10.41
#